data_AF-A0A439PXP7-F1
#
_entry.id   AF-A0A439PXP7-F1
#
_cell.length_a   1.000
_cell.length_b   1.000
_cell.length_c   1.000
_cell.angle_alpha   90.00
_cell.angle_beta   90.00
_cell.angle_gamma   90.00
#
_symmetry.space_group_name_H-M   'P 1'
#
loop_
_entity.id
_entity.type
_entity.pdbx_description
1 polymer ?
#
loop_
_entity_poly.entity_id
_entity_poly.type
_entity_poly.pdbx_seq_one_letter_code
_entity_poly.pdbx_strand_id
1 'polypeptide(L)'
;MRTILRYLALLVGAVLLAAALGTLVPRPLWPAAMAEGEGTRRILVLKNPIHTDIAVPLDDGIRRRFAFLADAGLPMDASDARYIVFGWGGRAFYLETPTWSQLKAAPVLKALTLDASVMHVDVAGAVKEPHPDVASFDIDEAHFSALLDYIAASFRNGPVVIDNAGYSTYDRFYEANGQFNALVGCNTWTAAALRTAGLRTGWWNPLPISLGWSLRLYN
;
A
#
# COMPACT_ATOMS: atom_id res chain seq x y z
N MET A 1 -8.86 -42.92 -6.57
CA MET A 1 -9.18 -42.01 -5.43
C MET A 1 -7.95 -41.69 -4.56
N ARG A 2 -7.25 -42.68 -3.98
CA ARG A 2 -6.05 -42.43 -3.12
C ARG A 2 -4.91 -41.67 -3.82
N THR A 3 -4.64 -41.94 -5.09
CA THR A 3 -3.59 -41.27 -5.86
C THR A 3 -3.91 -39.80 -6.15
N ILE A 4 -5.16 -39.49 -6.48
CA ILE A 4 -5.64 -38.11 -6.71
C ILE A 4 -5.51 -37.29 -5.41
N LEU A 5 -5.94 -37.85 -4.28
CA LEU A 5 -5.81 -37.21 -2.97
C LEU A 5 -4.35 -36.92 -2.60
N ARG A 6 -3.42 -37.84 -2.93
CA ARG A 6 -1.97 -37.62 -2.71
C ARG A 6 -1.44 -36.46 -3.54
N TYR A 7 -1.75 -36.41 -4.84
CA TYR A 7 -1.31 -35.29 -5.68
C TYR A 7 -1.93 -33.96 -5.25
N LEU A 8 -3.20 -33.96 -4.82
CA LEU A 8 -3.86 -32.76 -4.32
C LEU A 8 -3.23 -32.27 -3.01
N ALA A 9 -2.90 -33.18 -2.09
CA ALA A 9 -2.17 -32.85 -0.87
C ALA A 9 -0.76 -32.31 -1.15
N LEU A 10 -0.03 -32.90 -2.10
CA LEU A 10 1.28 -32.41 -2.53
C LEU A 10 1.18 -31.02 -3.15
N LEU A 11 0.18 -30.77 -3.99
CA LEU A 11 -0.06 -29.46 -4.60
C LEU A 11 -0.34 -28.40 -3.52
N VAL A 12 -1.24 -28.70 -2.57
CA VAL A 12 -1.53 -27.79 -1.45
C VAL A 12 -0.27 -27.53 -0.63
N GLY A 13 0.50 -28.58 -0.31
CA GLY A 13 1.76 -28.44 0.41
C GLY A 13 2.77 -27.53 -0.33
N ALA A 14 2.90 -27.69 -1.65
CA ALA A 14 3.78 -26.86 -2.47
C ALA A 14 3.32 -25.39 -2.51
N VAL A 15 2.01 -25.13 -2.64
CA VAL A 15 1.46 -23.77 -2.61
C VAL A 15 1.69 -23.10 -1.27
N LEU A 16 1.46 -23.81 -0.15
CA LEU A 16 1.70 -23.29 1.19
C LEU A 16 3.18 -22.99 1.42
N LEU A 17 4.08 -23.87 0.97
CA LEU A 17 5.52 -23.66 1.05
C LEU A 17 5.95 -22.44 0.23
N ALA A 18 5.44 -22.30 -1.00
CA ALA A 18 5.74 -21.15 -1.85
C ALA A 18 5.23 -19.83 -1.23
N ALA A 19 4.02 -19.82 -0.65
CA ALA A 19 3.49 -18.67 0.07
C ALA A 19 4.33 -18.31 1.31
N ALA A 20 4.76 -19.33 2.07
CA ALA A 20 5.63 -19.14 3.23
C ALA A 20 6.99 -18.58 2.83
N LEU A 21 7.66 -19.16 1.82
CA LEU A 21 8.92 -18.63 1.30
C LEU A 21 8.76 -17.23 0.71
N GLY A 22 7.67 -16.98 0.00
CA GLY A 22 7.33 -15.65 -0.50
C GLY A 22 7.19 -14.61 0.60
N THR A 23 6.62 -14.99 1.75
CA THR A 23 6.45 -14.10 2.90
C THR A 23 7.75 -13.95 3.73
N LEU A 24 8.51 -15.04 3.90
CA LEU A 24 9.59 -15.17 4.89
C LEU A 24 11.01 -15.16 4.30
N VAL A 25 11.18 -15.00 3.00
CA VAL A 25 12.48 -14.72 2.41
C VAL A 25 12.55 -13.23 2.12
N PRO A 26 13.52 -12.48 2.68
CA PRO A 26 13.56 -11.03 2.50
C PRO A 26 13.93 -10.65 1.07
N ARG A 27 13.36 -9.55 0.61
CA ARG A 27 13.73 -8.81 -0.59
C ARG A 27 13.87 -7.33 -0.21
N PRO A 28 15.03 -6.70 -0.46
CA PRO A 28 16.31 -7.32 -0.82
C PRO A 28 16.84 -8.29 0.26
N LEU A 29 17.73 -9.21 -0.11
CA LEU A 29 18.31 -10.19 0.82
C LEU A 29 19.19 -9.52 1.90
N TRP A 30 19.90 -8.47 1.52
CA TRP A 30 20.70 -7.65 2.43
C TRP A 30 20.01 -6.32 2.70
N PRO A 31 20.12 -5.75 3.92
CA PRO A 31 19.62 -4.41 4.22
C PRO A 31 20.20 -3.36 3.27
N ALA A 32 19.41 -2.34 2.93
CA ALA A 32 19.94 -1.16 2.27
C ALA A 32 20.87 -0.41 3.24
N ALA A 33 21.94 0.18 2.72
CA ALA A 33 22.76 1.10 3.49
C ALA A 33 21.95 2.38 3.71
N MET A 34 21.84 2.83 4.95
CA MET A 34 21.27 4.14 5.24
C MET A 34 22.33 5.22 5.03
N ALA A 35 21.96 6.35 4.45
CA ALA A 35 22.87 7.48 4.30
C ALA A 35 23.26 8.01 5.69
N GLU A 36 24.56 7.99 6.02
CA GLU A 36 25.04 8.54 7.28
C GLU A 36 24.94 10.08 7.26
N GLY A 37 24.18 10.65 8.21
CA GLY A 37 24.21 12.08 8.51
C GLY A 37 23.12 12.96 7.89
N GLU A 38 22.22 12.45 7.04
CA GLU A 38 21.19 13.26 6.35
C GLU A 38 19.87 13.46 7.11
N GLY A 39 19.78 13.01 8.37
CA GLY A 39 18.52 13.02 9.12
C GLY A 39 17.54 11.94 8.64
N THR A 40 16.47 11.73 9.40
CA THR A 40 15.48 10.69 9.10
C THR A 40 14.07 11.26 8.96
N ARG A 41 13.26 10.61 8.13
CA ARG A 41 11.86 10.90 7.89
C ARG A 41 11.01 9.73 8.37
N ARG A 42 10.06 10.03 9.25
CA ARG A 42 9.12 9.05 9.77
C ARG A 42 8.00 8.81 8.77
N ILE A 43 7.82 7.57 8.33
CA ILE A 43 6.67 7.12 7.54
C ILE A 43 5.84 6.13 8.34
N LEU A 44 4.54 6.05 8.03
CA LEU A 44 3.63 5.09 8.65
C LEU A 44 3.10 4.12 7.60
N VAL A 45 2.96 2.87 7.98
CA VAL A 45 2.21 1.84 7.26
C VAL A 45 0.93 1.60 8.04
N LEU A 46 -0.18 1.99 7.46
CA LEU A 46 -1.52 1.79 8.03
C LEU A 46 -2.06 0.48 7.47
N LYS A 47 -2.76 -0.30 8.30
CA LYS A 47 -3.44 -1.50 7.84
C LYS A 47 -4.88 -1.56 8.32
N ASN A 48 -5.67 -2.31 7.59
CA ASN A 48 -6.95 -2.82 8.03
C ASN A 48 -7.02 -4.33 7.68
N PRO A 49 -8.15 -5.02 7.85
CA PRO A 49 -8.19 -6.47 7.66
C PRO A 49 -7.77 -7.00 6.27
N ILE A 50 -7.86 -6.22 5.19
CA ILE A 50 -7.52 -6.68 3.83
C ILE A 50 -6.61 -5.73 3.03
N HIS A 51 -6.33 -4.53 3.55
CA HIS A 51 -5.65 -3.47 2.83
C HIS A 51 -4.56 -2.79 3.67
N THR A 52 -3.58 -2.22 2.98
CA THR A 52 -2.49 -1.44 3.59
C THR A 52 -2.24 -0.15 2.81
N ASP A 53 -1.97 0.93 3.53
CA ASP A 53 -1.66 2.26 3.02
C ASP A 53 -0.34 2.77 3.58
N ILE A 54 0.23 3.79 2.93
CA ILE A 54 1.43 4.48 3.40
C ILE A 54 1.06 5.93 3.73
N ALA A 55 1.28 6.34 4.98
CA ALA A 55 1.14 7.73 5.39
C ALA A 55 2.52 8.40 5.45
N VAL A 56 2.63 9.59 4.86
CA VAL A 56 3.82 10.43 4.95
C VAL A 56 3.47 11.78 5.61
N PRO A 57 4.37 12.36 6.43
CA PRO A 57 4.12 13.65 7.09
C PRO A 57 3.86 14.75 6.06
N LEU A 58 2.81 15.54 6.29
CA LEU A 58 2.42 16.62 5.39
C LEU A 58 3.12 17.94 5.76
N ASP A 59 4.32 18.12 5.23
CA ASP A 59 5.08 19.38 5.29
C ASP A 59 5.05 20.15 3.96
N ASP A 60 5.68 21.33 3.92
CA ASP A 60 5.74 22.19 2.74
C ASP A 60 6.40 21.53 1.53
N GLY A 61 7.35 20.62 1.75
CA GLY A 61 7.99 19.85 0.70
C GLY A 61 6.99 18.89 0.04
N ILE A 62 6.22 18.17 0.85
CA ILE A 62 5.15 17.28 0.37
C ILE A 62 4.05 18.06 -0.32
N ARG A 63 3.61 19.19 0.24
CA ARG A 63 2.60 20.07 -0.38
C ARG A 63 3.02 20.54 -1.77
N ARG A 64 4.27 21.00 -1.92
CA ARG A 64 4.81 21.40 -3.23
C ARG A 64 4.89 20.23 -4.20
N ARG A 65 5.40 19.08 -3.74
CA ARG A 65 5.59 17.91 -4.59
C ARG A 65 4.28 17.32 -5.11
N PHE A 66 3.24 17.33 -4.28
CA PHE A 66 1.91 16.84 -4.62
C PHE A 66 0.88 17.96 -4.79
N ALA A 67 1.31 19.15 -5.22
CA ALA A 67 0.43 20.32 -5.41
C ALA A 67 -0.76 20.00 -6.33
N PHE A 68 -0.53 19.13 -7.32
CA PHE A 68 -1.54 18.64 -8.25
C PHE A 68 -2.74 17.95 -7.56
N LEU A 69 -2.57 17.41 -6.34
CA LEU A 69 -3.66 16.83 -5.56
C LEU A 69 -4.57 17.91 -4.96
N ALA A 70 -3.98 19.02 -4.50
CA ALA A 70 -4.74 20.18 -4.02
C ALA A 70 -5.48 20.87 -5.17
N ASP A 71 -4.83 21.01 -6.33
CA ASP A 71 -5.47 21.52 -7.55
C ASP A 71 -6.67 20.66 -7.97
N ALA A 72 -6.59 19.35 -7.69
CA ALA A 72 -7.66 18.38 -7.87
C ALA A 72 -8.69 18.35 -6.71
N GLY A 73 -8.63 19.31 -5.79
CA GLY A 73 -9.61 19.49 -4.72
C GLY A 73 -9.46 18.56 -3.52
N LEU A 74 -8.26 18.03 -3.26
CA LEU A 74 -7.92 17.36 -2.00
C LEU A 74 -7.58 18.43 -0.93
N PRO A 75 -8.20 18.42 0.27
CA PRO A 75 -8.07 19.50 1.24
C PRO A 75 -6.76 19.42 2.06
N MET A 76 -5.61 19.46 1.39
CA MET A 76 -4.31 19.36 2.05
C MET A 76 -4.06 20.51 3.04
N ASP A 77 -4.60 21.71 2.79
CA ASP A 77 -4.42 22.91 3.61
C ASP A 77 -5.34 22.99 4.84
N ALA A 78 -6.07 21.92 5.16
CA ALA A 78 -6.84 21.86 6.40
C ALA A 78 -5.93 22.04 7.63
N SER A 79 -6.42 22.76 8.65
CA SER A 79 -5.61 23.18 9.81
C SER A 79 -5.14 22.02 10.69
N ASP A 80 -5.86 20.90 10.64
CA ASP A 80 -5.57 19.66 11.34
C ASP A 80 -4.83 18.64 10.47
N ALA A 81 -4.57 18.90 9.19
CA ALA A 81 -3.85 18.00 8.30
C ALA A 81 -2.40 17.79 8.76
N ARG A 82 -2.03 16.55 9.06
CA ARG A 82 -0.68 16.15 9.51
C ARG A 82 -0.04 15.10 8.61
N TYR A 83 -0.84 14.28 7.95
CA TYR A 83 -0.38 13.22 7.06
C TYR A 83 -1.17 13.23 5.76
N ILE A 84 -0.51 12.82 4.69
CA ILE A 84 -1.17 12.36 3.48
C ILE A 84 -1.00 10.85 3.38
N VAL A 85 -2.10 10.14 3.15
CA VAL A 85 -2.20 8.69 3.14
C VAL A 85 -2.42 8.24 1.70
N PHE A 86 -1.56 7.34 1.22
CA PHE A 86 -1.60 6.82 -0.13
C PHE A 86 -1.91 5.33 -0.13
N GLY A 87 -2.93 4.97 -0.90
CA GLY A 87 -3.31 3.60 -1.24
C GLY A 87 -3.32 3.39 -2.75
N TRP A 88 -3.12 2.14 -3.16
CA TRP A 88 -3.28 1.70 -4.55
C TRP A 88 -4.07 0.40 -4.55
N GLY A 89 -5.03 0.25 -5.46
CA GLY A 89 -5.88 -0.93 -5.47
C GLY A 89 -6.81 -1.01 -6.66
N GLY A 90 -7.60 -2.08 -6.73
CA GLY A 90 -8.53 -2.32 -7.83
C GLY A 90 -9.65 -1.30 -7.84
N ARG A 91 -9.94 -0.74 -9.02
CA ARG A 91 -11.01 0.24 -9.23
C ARG A 91 -12.35 -0.32 -8.78
N ALA A 92 -12.72 -1.50 -9.27
CA ALA A 92 -14.00 -2.13 -8.93
C ALA A 92 -14.05 -2.45 -7.44
N PHE A 93 -12.94 -2.93 -6.88
CA PHE A 93 -12.87 -3.26 -5.47
C PHE A 93 -13.09 -2.02 -4.57
N TYR A 94 -12.37 -0.93 -4.80
CA TYR A 94 -12.49 0.29 -4.01
C TYR A 94 -13.82 1.02 -4.22
N LEU A 95 -14.27 1.15 -5.46
CA LEU A 95 -15.45 1.96 -5.79
C LEU A 95 -16.77 1.21 -5.55
N GLU A 96 -16.79 -0.11 -5.71
CA GLU A 96 -18.01 -0.92 -5.55
C GLU A 96 -18.14 -1.52 -4.13
N THR A 97 -17.08 -1.46 -3.30
CA THR A 97 -17.07 -2.01 -1.93
C THR A 97 -16.67 -0.97 -0.86
N PRO A 98 -17.41 0.15 -0.73
CA PRO A 98 -17.02 1.25 0.17
C PRO A 98 -17.10 0.89 1.66
N THR A 99 -17.86 -0.15 2.03
CA THR A 99 -17.92 -0.64 3.41
C THR A 99 -17.75 -2.15 3.48
N TRP A 100 -17.07 -2.60 4.52
CA TRP A 100 -16.74 -4.01 4.77
C TRP A 100 -17.94 -4.95 4.80
N SER A 101 -19.08 -4.48 5.29
CA SER A 101 -20.34 -5.26 5.32
C SER A 101 -20.90 -5.52 3.92
N GLN A 102 -20.39 -4.82 2.90
CA GLN A 102 -20.80 -4.94 1.50
C GLN A 102 -19.84 -5.79 0.67
N LEU A 103 -18.86 -6.47 1.28
CA LEU A 103 -18.07 -7.53 0.63
C LEU A 103 -19.00 -8.64 0.17
N LYS A 104 -19.58 -8.48 -1.02
CA LYS A 104 -20.35 -9.49 -1.74
C LYS A 104 -19.36 -10.43 -2.44
N ALA A 105 -19.77 -11.67 -2.65
CA ALA A 105 -18.95 -12.66 -3.36
C ALA A 105 -18.53 -12.22 -4.78
N ALA A 106 -19.33 -11.37 -5.45
CA ALA A 106 -19.09 -10.92 -6.82
C ALA A 106 -17.93 -9.90 -6.97
N PRO A 107 -17.85 -8.80 -6.19
CA PRO A 107 -16.67 -7.94 -6.15
C PRO A 107 -15.39 -8.70 -5.77
N VAL A 108 -15.47 -9.66 -4.85
CA VAL A 108 -14.33 -10.53 -4.51
C VAL A 108 -13.91 -11.39 -5.70
N LEU A 109 -14.86 -11.95 -6.46
CA LEU A 109 -14.55 -12.73 -7.67
C LEU A 109 -13.93 -11.87 -8.78
N LYS A 110 -14.38 -10.63 -8.94
CA LYS A 110 -13.81 -9.67 -9.90
C LYS A 110 -12.42 -9.17 -9.45
N ALA A 111 -12.22 -8.95 -8.15
CA ALA A 111 -10.92 -8.66 -7.55
C ALA A 111 -9.94 -9.84 -7.63
N LEU A 112 -10.44 -11.09 -7.67
CA LEU A 112 -9.65 -12.28 -7.99
C LEU A 112 -9.25 -12.32 -9.48
N THR A 113 -9.94 -11.57 -10.35
CA THR A 113 -9.59 -11.39 -11.77
C THR A 113 -8.83 -10.08 -12.02
N LEU A 114 -8.51 -9.81 -13.28
CA LEU A 114 -7.79 -8.61 -13.71
C LEU A 114 -8.70 -7.38 -13.68
N ASP A 115 -8.30 -6.33 -12.96
CA ASP A 115 -9.00 -5.06 -12.84
C ASP A 115 -8.07 -3.88 -13.15
N ALA A 116 -8.66 -2.73 -13.51
CA ALA A 116 -7.93 -1.47 -13.54
C ALA A 116 -7.57 -1.05 -12.10
N SER A 117 -6.49 -0.29 -11.95
CA SER A 117 -6.06 0.22 -10.65
C SER A 117 -6.36 1.71 -10.46
N VAL A 118 -6.56 2.11 -9.21
CA VAL A 118 -6.73 3.50 -8.78
C VAL A 118 -5.82 3.82 -7.61
N MET A 119 -5.42 5.09 -7.50
CA MET A 119 -4.80 5.66 -6.31
C MET A 119 -5.91 6.18 -5.41
N HIS A 120 -5.90 5.78 -4.16
CA HIS A 120 -6.70 6.38 -3.10
C HIS A 120 -5.79 7.33 -2.31
N VAL A 121 -6.20 8.59 -2.16
CA VAL A 121 -5.43 9.55 -1.37
C VAL A 121 -6.33 10.21 -0.36
N ASP A 122 -5.92 10.18 0.91
CA ASP A 122 -6.63 10.73 2.05
C ASP A 122 -5.74 11.71 2.83
N VAL A 123 -6.35 12.72 3.42
CA VAL A 123 -5.70 13.70 4.29
C VAL A 123 -6.07 13.38 5.73
N ALA A 124 -5.08 12.95 6.51
CA ALA A 124 -5.27 12.55 7.89
C ALA A 124 -4.69 13.58 8.86
N GLY A 125 -5.34 13.68 10.03
CA GLY A 125 -4.81 14.42 11.17
C GLY A 125 -3.68 13.66 11.88
N ALA A 126 -3.44 14.01 13.15
CA ALA A 126 -2.45 13.31 13.95
C ALA A 126 -2.82 11.84 14.14
N VAL A 127 -1.93 10.93 13.74
CA VAL A 127 -2.08 9.49 13.96
C VAL A 127 -1.54 9.14 15.35
N LYS A 128 -2.36 8.47 16.17
CA LYS A 128 -1.96 8.03 17.51
C LYS A 128 -0.99 6.86 17.42
N GLU A 129 0.15 6.97 18.10
CA GLU A 129 1.15 5.90 18.23
C GLU A 129 1.45 5.63 19.71
N PRO A 130 1.64 4.35 20.13
CA PRO A 130 1.51 3.15 19.33
C PRO A 130 0.04 2.79 19.06
N HIS A 131 -0.23 2.14 17.92
CA HIS A 131 -1.55 1.61 17.56
C HIS A 131 -1.38 0.24 16.87
N PRO A 132 -2.23 -0.78 17.14
CA PRO A 132 -2.07 -2.13 16.59
C PRO A 132 -2.10 -2.22 15.05
N ASP A 133 -2.73 -1.22 14.43
CA ASP A 133 -2.90 -1.10 12.98
C ASP A 133 -1.98 -0.07 12.34
N VAL A 134 -0.99 0.44 13.08
CA VAL A 134 0.02 1.37 12.59
C VAL A 134 1.41 0.80 12.86
N ALA A 135 2.22 0.69 11.81
CA ALA A 135 3.65 0.42 11.92
C ALA A 135 4.41 1.64 11.42
N SER A 136 5.56 1.94 12.01
CA SER A 136 6.25 3.22 11.79
C SER A 136 7.72 2.96 11.56
N PHE A 137 8.28 3.66 10.57
CA PHE A 137 9.65 3.47 10.14
C PHE A 137 10.32 4.81 9.91
N ASP A 138 11.54 4.95 10.40
CA ASP A 138 12.38 6.11 10.14
C ASP A 138 13.35 5.74 9.00
N ILE A 139 13.25 6.45 7.89
CA ILE A 139 14.07 6.22 6.68
C ILE A 139 14.88 7.47 6.37
N ASP A 140 16.03 7.35 5.71
CA ASP A 140 16.81 8.52 5.31
C ASP A 140 16.13 9.33 4.19
N GLU A 141 16.61 10.54 3.95
CA GLU A 141 16.01 11.47 2.99
C GLU A 141 16.06 10.94 1.54
N ALA A 142 17.12 10.22 1.16
CA ALA A 142 17.25 9.63 -0.17
C ALA A 142 16.18 8.56 -0.42
N HIS A 143 15.99 7.65 0.53
CA HIS A 143 14.95 6.63 0.49
C HIS A 143 13.54 7.23 0.59
N PHE A 144 13.36 8.29 1.39
CA PHE A 144 12.10 9.01 1.44
C PHE A 144 11.76 9.65 0.09
N SER A 145 12.71 10.35 -0.53
CA SER A 145 12.53 10.91 -1.88
C SER A 145 12.17 9.84 -2.91
N ALA A 146 12.87 8.70 -2.89
CA ALA A 146 12.59 7.56 -3.77
C ALA A 146 11.19 6.97 -3.55
N LEU A 147 10.71 6.91 -2.31
CA LEU A 147 9.34 6.53 -1.98
C LEU A 147 8.33 7.50 -2.62
N LEU A 148 8.56 8.81 -2.52
CA LEU A 148 7.67 9.80 -3.11
C LEU A 148 7.71 9.77 -4.65
N ASP A 149 8.84 9.43 -5.26
CA ASP A 149 8.95 9.17 -6.71
C ASP A 149 8.13 7.96 -7.12
N TYR A 150 8.21 6.87 -6.36
CA TYR A 150 7.39 5.67 -6.60
C TYR A 150 5.89 5.96 -6.49
N ILE A 151 5.47 6.71 -5.45
CA ILE A 151 4.07 7.11 -5.26
C ILE A 151 3.61 7.99 -6.42
N ALA A 152 4.38 9.01 -6.79
CA ALA A 152 4.04 9.89 -7.90
C ALA A 152 3.93 9.13 -9.24
N ALA A 153 4.83 8.18 -9.51
CA ALA A 153 4.80 7.34 -10.70
C ALA A 153 3.61 6.36 -10.74
N SER A 154 2.93 6.14 -9.61
CA SER A 154 1.75 5.28 -9.54
C SER A 154 0.50 5.93 -10.15
N PHE A 155 0.45 7.26 -10.27
CA PHE A 155 -0.66 7.99 -10.91
C PHE A 155 -0.56 7.92 -12.44
N ARG A 156 -1.71 7.75 -13.12
CA ARG A 156 -1.76 7.71 -14.59
C ARG A 156 -1.81 9.12 -15.18
N ASN A 157 -0.71 9.56 -15.80
CA ASN A 157 -0.61 10.85 -16.50
C ASN A 157 -0.91 12.08 -15.60
N GLY A 158 -0.60 12.02 -14.30
CA GLY A 158 -1.00 13.05 -13.31
C GLY A 158 -2.32 12.70 -12.59
N PRO A 159 -2.94 13.66 -11.86
CA PRO A 159 -4.17 13.40 -11.12
C PRO A 159 -5.40 13.41 -12.04
N VAL A 160 -5.64 12.31 -12.74
CA VAL A 160 -6.95 12.12 -13.37
C VAL A 160 -7.92 11.71 -12.27
N VAL A 161 -8.65 12.68 -11.72
CA VAL A 161 -9.65 12.49 -10.66
C VAL A 161 -10.78 11.60 -11.16
N ILE A 162 -11.25 10.70 -10.31
CA ILE A 162 -12.48 9.95 -10.53
C ILE A 162 -13.60 10.69 -9.82
N ASP A 163 -14.43 11.38 -10.60
CA ASP A 163 -15.52 12.20 -10.06
C ASP A 163 -16.52 11.37 -9.26
N ASN A 164 -17.06 11.98 -8.19
CA ASN A 164 -18.02 11.37 -7.27
C ASN A 164 -17.52 10.07 -6.59
N ALA A 165 -16.20 9.89 -6.52
CA ALA A 165 -15.55 8.83 -5.75
C ALA A 165 -14.80 9.41 -4.54
N GLY A 166 -14.99 8.78 -3.39
CA GLY A 166 -14.39 9.15 -2.11
C GLY A 166 -15.20 8.56 -0.96
N TYR A 167 -14.57 8.29 0.16
CA TYR A 167 -15.22 7.78 1.37
C TYR A 167 -15.64 8.89 2.32
N SER A 168 -15.11 10.09 2.14
CA SER A 168 -15.30 11.28 2.96
C SER A 168 -15.02 12.56 2.16
N THR A 169 -15.03 13.70 2.84
CA THR A 169 -14.63 14.99 2.26
C THR A 169 -13.12 15.21 2.23
N TYR A 170 -12.33 14.32 2.84
CA TYR A 170 -10.87 14.44 2.99
C TYR A 170 -10.08 13.54 2.04
N ASP A 171 -10.77 12.70 1.26
CA ASP A 171 -10.15 11.76 0.33
C ASP A 171 -10.69 11.87 -1.10
N ARG A 172 -9.88 11.39 -2.03
CA ARG A 172 -10.14 11.37 -3.47
C ARG A 172 -9.58 10.08 -4.08
N PHE A 173 -10.20 9.65 -5.18
CA PHE A 173 -9.66 8.62 -6.04
C PHE A 173 -9.13 9.20 -7.35
N TYR A 174 -8.04 8.61 -7.85
CA TYR A 174 -7.39 8.99 -9.10
C TYR A 174 -7.08 7.75 -9.94
N GLU A 175 -7.02 7.89 -11.26
CA GLU A 175 -6.55 6.81 -12.13
C GLU A 175 -5.10 6.44 -11.83
N ALA A 176 -4.80 5.13 -11.77
CA ALA A 176 -3.45 4.64 -11.53
C ALA A 176 -2.88 3.84 -12.72
N ASN A 177 -1.56 3.72 -12.71
CA ASN A 177 -0.83 2.80 -13.57
C ASN A 177 -0.86 1.38 -12.99
N GLY A 178 -0.88 0.39 -13.88
CA GLY A 178 -0.88 -1.02 -13.53
C GLY A 178 -2.23 -1.72 -13.70
N GLN A 179 -2.25 -3.00 -13.34
CA GLN A 179 -3.43 -3.84 -13.31
C GLN A 179 -3.48 -4.53 -11.96
N PHE A 180 -4.67 -4.59 -11.38
CA PHE A 180 -4.92 -5.19 -10.08
C PHE A 180 -5.42 -6.63 -10.23
N ASN A 181 -4.99 -7.51 -9.34
CA ASN A 181 -5.69 -8.76 -9.02
C ASN A 181 -5.37 -9.16 -7.57
N ALA A 182 -6.07 -10.15 -7.03
CA ALA A 182 -5.93 -10.56 -5.63
C ALA A 182 -4.53 -11.04 -5.22
N LEU A 183 -3.69 -11.50 -6.18
CA LEU A 183 -2.31 -11.92 -5.92
C LEU A 183 -1.31 -10.77 -6.09
N VAL A 184 -1.68 -9.72 -6.84
CA VAL A 184 -0.89 -8.51 -7.11
C VAL A 184 -1.78 -7.29 -6.82
N GLY A 185 -2.04 -7.09 -5.53
CA GLY A 185 -2.93 -6.06 -5.03
C GLY A 185 -2.22 -4.98 -4.21
N CYS A 186 -3.01 -4.23 -3.46
CA CYS A 186 -2.56 -3.16 -2.57
C CYS A 186 -1.36 -3.54 -1.69
N ASN A 187 -1.42 -4.68 -1.02
CA ASN A 187 -0.37 -5.12 -0.10
C ASN A 187 0.96 -5.38 -0.84
N THR A 188 0.91 -5.81 -2.10
CA THR A 188 2.11 -5.99 -2.92
C THR A 188 2.65 -4.67 -3.45
N TRP A 189 1.78 -3.69 -3.75
CA TRP A 189 2.18 -2.33 -4.08
C TRP A 189 2.83 -1.64 -2.89
N THR A 190 2.24 -1.74 -1.70
CA THR A 190 2.80 -1.24 -0.44
C THR A 190 4.15 -1.88 -0.16
N ALA A 191 4.26 -3.21 -0.30
CA ALA A 191 5.54 -3.90 -0.14
C ALA A 191 6.61 -3.42 -1.13
N ALA A 192 6.23 -3.11 -2.37
CA ALA A 192 7.16 -2.56 -3.36
C ALA A 192 7.60 -1.13 -3.02
N ALA A 193 6.67 -0.27 -2.61
CA ALA A 193 6.96 1.08 -2.14
C ALA A 193 7.93 1.07 -0.95
N LEU A 194 7.68 0.21 0.04
CA LEU A 194 8.53 0.08 1.23
C LEU A 194 9.94 -0.41 0.87
N ARG A 195 10.07 -1.32 -0.11
CA ARG A 195 11.39 -1.73 -0.62
C ARG A 195 12.11 -0.61 -1.36
N THR A 196 11.40 0.24 -2.11
CA THR A 196 11.96 1.46 -2.69
C THR A 196 12.43 2.42 -1.60
N ALA A 197 11.72 2.45 -0.47
CA ALA A 197 12.07 3.21 0.73
C ALA A 197 13.18 2.56 1.59
N GLY A 198 13.92 1.59 1.07
CA GLY A 198 15.05 0.95 1.76
C GLY A 198 14.67 -0.11 2.81
N LEU A 199 13.37 -0.31 3.07
CA LEU A 199 12.89 -1.35 3.98
C LEU A 199 12.89 -2.73 3.32
N ARG A 200 12.79 -3.77 4.13
CA ARG A 200 12.72 -5.16 3.67
C ARG A 200 11.36 -5.77 3.89
N THR A 201 10.87 -6.46 2.88
CA THR A 201 9.64 -7.27 2.95
C THR A 201 9.91 -8.67 2.41
N GLY A 202 8.91 -9.55 2.47
CA GLY A 202 8.95 -10.79 1.69
C GLY A 202 8.95 -10.51 0.18
N TRP A 203 9.28 -11.53 -0.61
CA TRP A 203 9.09 -11.53 -2.06
C TRP A 203 7.62 -11.40 -2.48
N TRP A 204 6.69 -11.91 -1.66
CA TRP A 204 5.27 -11.91 -1.95
C TRP A 204 4.44 -11.77 -0.67
N ASN A 205 3.75 -10.63 -0.54
CA ASN A 205 2.92 -10.28 0.60
C ASN A 205 1.51 -9.83 0.16
N PRO A 206 0.64 -10.75 -0.27
CA PRO A 206 -0.69 -10.39 -0.80
C PRO A 206 -1.69 -9.98 0.29
N LEU A 207 -1.42 -10.28 1.56
CA LEU A 207 -2.30 -10.01 2.70
C LEU A 207 -1.65 -9.06 3.72
N PRO A 208 -2.41 -8.20 4.43
CA PRO A 208 -1.85 -7.31 5.45
C PRO A 208 -1.11 -8.05 6.56
N ILE A 209 -1.61 -9.21 6.98
CA ILE A 209 -0.95 -10.03 8.00
C ILE A 209 0.42 -10.56 7.52
N SER A 210 0.51 -10.96 6.25
CA SER A 210 1.76 -11.44 5.66
C SER A 210 2.80 -10.31 5.57
N LEU A 211 2.39 -9.13 5.12
CA LEU A 211 3.25 -7.95 5.05
C LEU A 211 3.69 -7.52 6.46
N GLY A 212 2.76 -7.48 7.41
CA GLY A 212 3.04 -7.15 8.80
C GLY A 212 4.03 -8.11 9.46
N TRP A 213 3.98 -9.41 9.15
CA TRP A 213 5.00 -10.37 9.58
C TRP A 213 6.36 -10.05 8.96
N SER A 214 6.45 -9.89 7.63
CA SER A 214 7.72 -9.56 6.99
C SER A 214 8.35 -8.29 7.55
N LEU A 215 7.55 -7.24 7.77
CA LEU A 215 8.06 -5.98 8.30
C LEU A 215 8.66 -6.15 9.69
N ARG A 216 7.96 -6.84 10.61
CA ARG A 216 8.46 -7.13 11.96
C ARG A 216 9.69 -8.04 12.00
N LEU A 217 9.86 -8.88 10.99
CA LEU A 217 11.00 -9.80 10.92
C LEU A 217 12.29 -9.11 10.48
N TYR A 218 12.20 -8.01 9.71
CA TYR A 218 13.36 -7.46 9.02
C TYR A 218 13.67 -5.99 9.30
N ASN A 219 12.80 -5.25 9.97
CA ASN A 219 12.94 -3.82 10.24
C ASN A 219 12.48 -3.54 11.67
#